data_AF-A0A7K4CLE5-F1
#
_entry.id   AF-A0A7K4CLE5-F1
#
_cell.length_a   1.000
_cell.length_b   1.000
_cell.length_c   1.000
_cell.angle_alpha   90.00
_cell.angle_beta   90.00
_cell.angle_gamma   90.00
#
_symmetry.space_group_name_H-M   'P 1'
#
loop_
_entity.id
_entity.type
_entity.pdbx_description
1 polymer ?
#
loop_
_entity_poly.entity_id
_entity_poly.type
_entity_poly.pdbx_seq_one_letter_code
_entity_poly.pdbx_strand_id
1 'polypeptide(L)' 'LVEKSLSDRVHNCPRCGLSMDRDWNAAINILRLGMQSLRMIDRSPGL' A
#
# COMPACT_ATOMS: atom_id res chain seq x y z
N LEU A 1 -3.21 -1.88 -11.43
CA LEU A 1 -2.52 -2.97 -10.72
C LEU A 1 -1.13 -3.13 -11.32
N VAL A 2 -0.09 -3.43 -10.51
CA VAL A 2 1.26 -3.75 -11.00
C VAL A 2 1.42 -5.26 -10.93
N GLU A 3 1.59 -5.92 -12.07
CA GLU A 3 1.70 -7.38 -12.20
C GLU A 3 2.99 -7.89 -11.56
N LYS A 4 2.89 -8.98 -10.79
CA LYS A 4 3.96 -9.57 -9.96
C LYS A 4 3.67 -11.04 -9.68
N SER A 5 4.71 -11.85 -9.59
CA SER A 5 4.67 -13.22 -9.06
C SER A 5 4.64 -13.24 -7.53
N LEU A 6 4.35 -14.41 -6.94
CA LEU A 6 4.41 -14.59 -5.48
C LEU A 6 5.82 -14.35 -4.92
N SER A 7 6.85 -14.73 -5.68
CA SER A 7 8.27 -14.52 -5.37
C SER A 7 8.70 -13.05 -5.36
N ASP A 8 7.96 -12.16 -6.02
CA ASP A 8 8.29 -10.74 -6.06
C ASP A 8 7.88 -10.06 -4.74
N ARG A 9 8.84 -10.02 -3.80
CA ARG A 9 8.64 -9.43 -2.47
C ARG A 9 8.67 -7.91 -2.45
N VAL A 10 9.26 -7.27 -3.46
CA VAL A 10 9.33 -5.80 -3.56
C VAL A 10 8.27 -5.27 -4.52
N HIS A 11 7.47 -4.31 -4.05
CA HIS A 11 6.59 -3.52 -4.89
C HIS A 11 7.33 -2.29 -5.40
N ASN A 12 7.51 -2.23 -6.72
CA ASN A 12 7.94 -1.02 -7.43
C ASN A 12 6.74 -0.37 -8.11
N CYS A 13 6.40 0.85 -7.72
CA CYS A 13 5.32 1.62 -8.34
C CYS A 13 5.85 2.50 -9.47
N PRO A 14 5.48 2.25 -10.74
CA PRO A 14 5.97 3.04 -11.87
C PRO A 14 5.38 4.45 -11.92
N ARG A 15 4.38 4.76 -11.09
CA ARG A 15 3.69 6.07 -11.10
C ARG A 15 4.24 7.06 -10.08
N CYS A 16 4.62 6.59 -8.90
CA CYS A 16 5.12 7.46 -7.83
C CYS A 16 6.56 7.15 -7.40
N GLY A 17 7.18 6.10 -7.95
CA GLY A 17 8.55 5.71 -7.60
C GLY A 17 8.68 4.95 -6.28
N LEU A 18 7.59 4.65 -5.58
CA LEU A 18 7.62 3.86 -4.34
C LEU A 18 8.27 2.48 -4.58
N SER A 19 9.26 2.15 -3.78
CA SER A 19 9.91 0.82 -3.75
C SER A 19 9.97 0.33 -2.31
N MET A 20 9.19 -0.71 -1.98
CA MET A 20 9.15 -1.28 -0.63
C MET A 20 8.60 -2.71 -0.62
N ASP A 21 8.65 -3.40 0.52
CA ASP A 21 8.03 -4.71 0.68
C ASP A 21 6.53 -4.70 0.30
N ARG A 22 6.12 -5.65 -0.53
CA ARG A 22 4.77 -5.75 -1.08
C ARG A 22 3.74 -6.03 -0.01
N ASP A 23 4.07 -6.88 0.96
CA ASP A 23 3.13 -7.31 1.99
C ASP A 23 2.90 -6.15 2.97
N TRP A 24 3.95 -5.37 3.28
CA TRP A 24 3.81 -4.12 4.01
C TRP A 24 2.96 -3.07 3.27
N ASN A 25 3.23 -2.85 1.97
CA ASN A 25 2.40 -1.95 1.14
C ASN A 25 0.93 -2.40 1.09
N ALA A 26 0.66 -3.71 1.05
CA ALA A 26 -0.69 -4.25 1.11
C ALA A 26 -1.36 -3.97 2.47
N ALA A 27 -0.64 -4.13 3.58
CA ALA A 27 -1.15 -3.84 4.92
C ALA A 27 -1.55 -2.37 5.09
N ILE A 28 -0.75 -1.42 4.58
CA ILE A 28 -1.09 0.01 4.55
C ILE A 28 -2.39 0.25 3.78
N ASN A 29 -2.52 -0.34 2.59
CA ASN A 29 -3.72 -0.17 1.77
C ASN A 29 -4.97 -0.76 2.45
N ILE A 30 -4.86 -1.91 3.12
CA ILE A 30 -5.95 -2.53 3.88
C ILE A 30 -6.35 -1.64 5.07
N LEU A 31 -5.38 -1.14 5.84
CA LEU A 31 -5.64 -0.21 6.96
C LEU A 31 -6.39 1.02 6.47
N ARG A 32 -5.91 1.66 5.41
CA ARG A 32 -6.53 2.85 4.82
C ARG A 32 -7.97 2.59 4.39
N LEU A 33 -8.23 1.47 3.71
CA LEU A 33 -9.59 1.08 3.30
C LEU A 33 -10.49 0.81 4.50
N GLY A 34 -9.98 0.18 5.55
CA GLY A 34 -10.70 -0.05 6.81
C GLY A 34 -11.03 1.24 7.55
N MET A 35 -10.11 2.21 7.59
CA MET A 35 -10.40 3.52 8.18
C MET A 35 -11.45 4.29 7.37
N GLN A 36 -11.38 4.23 6.03
CA GLN A 36 -12.36 4.86 5.14
C GLN A 36 -13.76 4.25 5.32
N SER A 37 -13.87 2.93 5.46
CA SER A 37 -15.17 2.27 5.66
C SER A 37 -15.86 2.70 6.97
N LEU A 38 -15.06 3.06 7.98
CA LEU A 38 -15.52 3.59 9.27
C LEU A 38 -15.71 5.12 9.28
N ARG A 39 -15.48 5.81 8.15
CA ARG A 39 -15.45 7.29 8.06
C ARG A 39 -14.49 7.96 9.05
N MET A 40 -13.45 7.24 9.45
CA MET A 40 -12.34 7.81 10.20
C MET A 40 -11.43 8.54 9.22
N ILE A 41 -11.15 9.83 9.46
CA ILE A 41 -10.17 10.57 8.66
C ILE A 41 -8.82 9.89 8.88
N ASP A 42 -8.24 9.38 7.80
CA ASP A 42 -6.90 8.81 7.77
C ASP A 42 -5.90 9.88 8.21
N ARG A 43 -5.42 9.78 9.46
CA ARG A 43 -4.36 10.64 10.00
C ARG A 43 -2.98 10.03 9.78
N SER A 44 -2.81 9.16 8.79
CA SER A 44 -1.49 8.65 8.45
C SER A 44 -0.57 9.85 8.15
N PRO A 45 0.53 10.04 8.89
CA PRO A 45 1.50 11.06 8.57
C PRO A 45 1.96 10.81 7.14
N GLY A 46 1.99 11.86 6.31
CA GLY A 46 2.47 11.75 4.94
C GLY A 46 3.86 11.11 4.94
N LEU A 47 3.95 9.93 4.32
CA LEU A 47 5.23 9.38 3.87
C LEU A 47 5.85 10.33 2.85
#